data_AF-A0AA37GC17-F1
#
_entry.id   AF-A0AA37GC17-F1
#
_cell.length_a   1.000
_cell.length_b   1.000
_cell.length_c   1.000
_cell.angle_alpha   90.00
_cell.angle_beta   90.00
_cell.angle_gamma   90.00
#
_symmetry.space_group_name_H-M   'P 1'
#
loop_
_entity.id
_entity.type
_entity.pdbx_description
1 polymer ?
#
loop_
_entity_poly.entity_id
_entity_poly.type
_entity_poly.pdbx_seq_one_letter_code
_entity_poly.pdbx_strand_id
1 'polypeptide(L)'
;MDHTLKCNVLKCRKELVDQALVTTCSSQLTKPDDAVVANLNLTEDYKTSVLSGLSPNVIMECAGRALSFWAYQTTQEIVYQRYLEKTLTANLKSLDMKFQKTADDANAEIASLQEKLQGKFVSKNAHSGLEHTC
;
A
#
# COMPACT_ATOMS: atom_id res chain seq x y z
N MET A 1 24.95 3.52 25.85
CA MET A 1 24.20 4.47 25.00
C MET A 1 22.79 4.47 25.52
N ASP A 2 22.36 5.52 26.21
CA ASP A 2 21.00 5.61 26.73
C ASP A 2 20.06 5.95 25.58
N HIS A 3 19.25 4.97 25.18
CA HIS A 3 18.23 5.16 24.17
C HIS A 3 16.90 5.49 24.83
N THR A 4 16.61 6.78 24.93
CA THR A 4 15.33 7.28 25.40
C THR A 4 14.18 6.93 24.44
N LEU A 5 13.10 6.35 24.98
CA LEU A 5 11.85 6.15 24.24
C LEU A 5 11.15 7.49 23.97
N LYS A 6 10.67 7.68 22.74
CA LYS A 6 9.99 8.92 22.32
C LYS A 6 8.61 8.62 21.75
N CYS A 7 7.70 9.57 21.90
CA CYS A 7 6.36 9.50 21.33
C CYS A 7 6.41 9.23 19.81
N ASN A 8 5.64 8.24 19.34
CA ASN A 8 5.61 7.86 17.92
C ASN A 8 4.87 8.88 17.03
N VAL A 9 4.15 9.85 17.63
CA VAL A 9 3.56 10.96 16.87
C VAL A 9 4.70 11.86 16.37
N LEU A 10 4.92 11.89 15.05
CA LEU A 10 6.05 12.59 14.41
C LEU A 10 6.13 14.08 14.76
N LYS A 11 4.98 14.73 15.02
CA LYS A 11 4.94 16.14 15.43
C LYS A 11 5.25 16.35 16.92
N CYS A 12 5.14 15.32 17.76
CA CYS A 12 5.36 15.40 19.21
C CYS A 12 6.79 15.02 19.57
N ARG A 13 7.20 13.78 19.27
CA ARG A 13 8.54 13.19 19.56
C ARG A 13 9.11 13.45 20.96
N LYS A 14 8.29 13.88 21.94
CA LYS A 14 8.70 14.07 23.33
C LYS A 14 9.17 12.75 23.92
N GLU A 15 10.16 12.85 24.80
CA GLU A 15 10.62 11.77 25.65
C GLU A 15 9.47 11.22 26.50
N LEU A 16 9.33 9.90 26.52
CA LEU A 16 8.35 9.20 27.33
C LEU A 16 8.95 8.98 28.71
N VAL A 17 8.31 9.53 29.74
CA VAL A 17 8.81 9.52 31.12
C VAL A 17 8.04 8.55 32.02
N ASP A 18 6.72 8.41 31.77
CA ASP A 18 5.83 7.66 32.68
C ASP A 18 5.28 6.36 32.07
N GLN A 19 4.74 6.42 30.85
CA GLN A 19 4.02 5.31 30.25
C GLN A 19 4.29 5.21 28.74
N ALA A 20 4.46 3.98 28.28
CA ALA A 20 4.52 3.65 26.86
C ALA A 20 3.48 2.57 26.53
N LEU A 21 2.92 2.67 25.32
CA LEU A 21 1.88 1.79 24.83
C LEU A 21 2.31 1.18 23.49
N VAL A 22 2.02 -0.10 23.29
CA VAL A 22 2.16 -0.71 21.96
C VAL A 22 1.09 -0.15 21.03
N THR A 23 1.48 0.45 19.92
CA THR A 23 0.57 1.13 18.99
C THR A 23 -0.43 0.21 18.30
N THR A 24 -0.14 -1.09 18.21
CA THR A 24 -0.98 -2.08 17.52
C THR A 24 -2.03 -2.72 18.43
N CYS A 25 -1.72 -2.96 19.70
CA CYS A 25 -2.59 -3.69 20.63
C CYS A 25 -3.02 -2.89 21.86
N SER A 26 -2.53 -1.66 22.02
CA SER A 26 -2.80 -0.83 23.20
C SER A 26 -2.40 -1.47 24.53
N SER A 27 -1.40 -2.37 24.51
CA SER A 27 -0.85 -2.96 25.73
C SER A 27 0.15 -2.00 26.39
N GLN A 28 0.04 -1.83 27.70
CA GLN A 28 0.93 -0.98 28.48
C GLN A 28 2.27 -1.69 28.76
N LEU A 29 3.37 -0.98 28.53
CA LEU A 29 4.73 -1.44 28.85
C LEU A 29 5.04 -1.00 30.28
N THR A 30 4.89 -1.91 31.23
CA THR A 30 4.96 -1.62 32.68
C THR A 30 6.22 -2.16 33.34
N LYS A 31 6.90 -3.12 32.71
CA LYS A 31 8.12 -3.75 33.22
C LYS A 31 9.35 -3.21 32.49
N PRO A 32 10.52 -3.16 33.15
CA PRO A 32 11.76 -2.71 32.54
C PRO A 32 12.13 -3.47 31.24
N ASP A 33 11.84 -4.77 31.18
CA ASP A 33 12.17 -5.63 30.03
C ASP A 33 11.06 -5.70 28.97
N ASP A 34 9.96 -4.95 29.14
CA ASP A 34 8.86 -4.93 28.16
C ASP A 34 9.29 -4.27 26.82
N ALA A 35 10.36 -3.46 26.85
CA ALA A 35 10.98 -2.89 25.66
C ALA A 35 12.49 -2.76 25.81
N VAL A 36 13.22 -3.21 24.79
CA VAL A 36 14.67 -3.06 24.71
C VAL A 36 15.00 -2.33 23.41
N VAL A 37 15.86 -1.32 23.51
CA VAL A 37 16.43 -0.69 22.30
C VAL A 37 17.64 -1.49 21.89
N ALA A 38 17.51 -2.22 20.79
CA ALA A 38 18.60 -2.99 20.21
C ALA A 38 19.12 -2.32 18.93
N ASN A 39 20.44 -2.23 18.81
CA ASN A 39 21.05 -2.04 17.50
C ASN A 39 20.97 -3.37 16.73
N LEU A 40 20.29 -3.38 15.58
CA LEU A 40 20.11 -4.60 14.77
C LEU A 40 21.31 -4.90 13.86
N ASN A 41 22.29 -4.00 13.78
CA ASN A 41 23.53 -4.21 13.04
C ASN A 41 24.71 -4.43 14.01
N LEU A 42 24.83 -5.65 14.52
CA LEU A 42 25.83 -6.04 15.50
C LEU A 42 27.18 -6.35 14.84
N THR A 43 28.28 -5.91 15.45
CA THR A 43 29.64 -6.31 15.06
C THR A 43 29.92 -7.77 15.45
N GLU A 44 30.89 -8.41 14.80
CA GLU A 44 31.29 -9.78 15.15
C GLU A 44 31.80 -9.91 16.59
N ASP A 45 32.56 -8.92 17.07
CA ASP A 45 33.04 -8.88 18.46
C ASP A 45 31.89 -8.79 19.46
N TYR A 46 30.85 -7.99 19.14
CA TYR A 46 29.68 -7.88 20.01
C TYR A 46 28.86 -9.17 20.03
N LYS A 47 28.66 -9.82 18.87
CA LYS A 47 28.02 -11.15 18.80
C LYS A 47 28.77 -12.16 19.68
N THR A 48 30.09 -12.20 19.56
CA THR A 48 30.96 -13.07 20.37
C THR A 48 30.83 -12.75 21.85
N SER A 49 30.83 -11.46 22.22
CA SER A 49 30.69 -11.03 23.61
C SER A 49 29.35 -11.40 24.24
N VAL A 50 28.25 -11.33 23.48
CA VAL A 50 26.91 -11.67 23.98
C VAL A 50 26.71 -13.18 24.10
N LEU A 51 27.32 -13.96 23.21
CA LEU A 51 27.17 -15.42 23.19
C LEU A 51 28.13 -16.15 24.13
N SER A 52 29.30 -15.56 24.41
CA SER A 52 30.33 -16.18 25.26
C SER A 52 29.81 -16.41 26.69
N GLY A 53 29.95 -17.64 27.19
CA GLY A 53 29.50 -18.03 28.53
C GLY A 53 28.05 -18.50 28.61
N LEU A 54 27.25 -18.38 27.54
CA LEU A 54 25.92 -18.99 27.47
C LEU A 54 26.01 -20.48 27.15
N SER A 55 25.08 -21.28 27.70
CA SER A 55 25.00 -22.70 27.37
C SER A 55 24.43 -22.90 25.95
N PRO A 56 24.79 -24.00 25.25
CA PRO A 56 24.23 -24.31 23.94
C PRO A 56 22.70 -24.35 23.94
N ASN A 57 22.08 -24.82 25.03
CA ASN A 57 20.62 -24.88 25.15
C ASN A 57 19.98 -23.49 25.09
N VAL A 58 20.51 -22.52 25.86
CA VAL A 58 19.99 -21.14 25.87
C VAL A 58 20.16 -20.47 24.50
N ILE A 59 21.31 -20.68 23.86
CA ILE A 59 21.58 -20.13 22.51
C ILE A 59 20.57 -20.65 21.50
N MET A 60 20.34 -21.97 21.49
CA MET A 60 19.39 -22.60 20.56
C MET A 60 17.94 -22.19 20.84
N GLU A 61 17.57 -22.01 22.11
CA GLU A 61 16.25 -21.53 22.51
C GLU A 61 15.99 -20.10 22.01
N CYS A 62 16.96 -19.19 22.17
CA CYS A 62 16.91 -17.84 21.62
C CYS A 62 16.82 -17.84 20.10
N ALA A 63 17.65 -18.64 19.41
CA ALA A 63 17.64 -18.76 17.97
C ALA A 63 16.29 -19.30 17.46
N GLY A 64 15.72 -20.30 18.11
CA GLY A 64 14.41 -20.86 17.75
C GLY A 64 13.27 -19.85 17.84
N ARG A 65 13.25 -19.02 18.90
CA ARG A 65 12.27 -17.92 19.03
C ARG A 65 12.46 -16.86 17.94
N ALA A 66 13.71 -16.46 17.68
CA ALA A 66 14.03 -15.48 16.65
C ALA A 66 13.61 -15.95 15.25
N LEU A 67 13.91 -17.20 14.90
CA LEU A 67 13.52 -17.81 13.62
C LEU A 67 12.00 -17.91 13.48
N SER A 68 11.30 -18.31 14.54
CA SER A 68 9.83 -18.38 14.55
C SER A 68 9.21 -17.00 14.32
N PHE A 69 9.75 -15.97 14.95
CA PHE A 69 9.31 -14.59 14.74
C PHE A 69 9.62 -14.09 13.33
N TRP A 70 10.80 -14.38 12.79
CA TRP A 70 11.16 -14.03 11.42
C TRP A 70 10.25 -14.71 10.38
N ALA A 71 9.92 -15.99 10.59
CA ALA A 71 8.98 -16.72 9.75
C ALA A 71 7.57 -16.11 9.79
N TYR A 72 7.12 -15.70 10.98
CA TYR A 72 5.87 -14.94 11.13
C TYR A 72 5.92 -13.62 10.37
N GLN A 73 6.97 -12.81 10.54
CA GLN A 73 7.14 -11.54 9.83
C GLN A 73 7.10 -11.72 8.31
N THR A 74 7.83 -12.70 7.79
CA THR A 74 7.86 -13.04 6.35
C THR A 74 6.47 -13.40 5.84
N THR A 75 5.72 -14.20 6.61
CA THR A 75 4.34 -14.57 6.25
C THR A 75 3.42 -13.36 6.22
N GLN A 76 3.50 -12.49 7.22
CA GLN A 76 2.70 -11.27 7.29
C GLN A 76 3.01 -10.31 6.14
N GLU A 77 4.28 -10.18 5.75
CA GLU A 77 4.68 -9.36 4.61
C GLU A 77 4.10 -9.88 3.29
N ILE A 78 4.12 -11.21 3.07
CA ILE A 78 3.48 -11.82 1.89
C ILE A 78 1.97 -11.51 1.86
N VAL A 79 1.29 -11.62 3.00
CA VAL A 79 -0.16 -11.32 3.10
C VAL A 79 -0.42 -9.85 2.78
N TYR A 80 0.40 -8.94 3.30
CA TYR A 80 0.28 -7.52 3.05
C TYR A 80 0.53 -7.16 1.58
N GLN A 81 1.57 -7.72 0.96
CA GLN A 81 1.84 -7.51 -0.48
C GLN A 81 0.68 -8.01 -1.35
N ARG A 82 0.09 -9.18 -1.03
CA ARG A 82 -1.11 -9.69 -1.72
C ARG A 82 -2.33 -8.78 -1.55
N TYR A 83 -2.49 -8.17 -0.38
CA TYR A 83 -3.55 -7.19 -0.16
C TYR A 83 -3.35 -5.96 -1.06
N LEU A 84 -2.14 -5.41 -1.11
CA LEU A 84 -1.81 -4.29 -1.98
C LEU A 84 -2.06 -4.60 -3.45
N GLU A 85 -1.65 -5.79 -3.92
CA GLU A 85 -1.91 -6.26 -5.27
C GLU A 85 -3.41 -6.24 -5.59
N LYS A 86 -4.23 -6.88 -4.73
CA LYS A 86 -5.69 -6.92 -4.92
C LYS A 86 -6.31 -5.53 -4.98
N THR A 87 -5.91 -4.64 -4.08
CA THR A 87 -6.39 -3.25 -4.05
C THR A 87 -6.01 -2.51 -5.33
N LEU A 88 -4.75 -2.66 -5.78
CA LEU A 88 -4.27 -2.03 -7.01
C LEU A 88 -5.00 -2.56 -8.24
N THR A 89 -5.20 -3.88 -8.35
CA THR A 89 -5.95 -4.49 -9.45
C THR A 89 -7.41 -4.04 -9.47
N ALA A 90 -8.06 -3.93 -8.31
CA ALA A 90 -9.44 -3.43 -8.22
C ALA A 90 -9.53 -1.97 -8.71
N ASN A 91 -8.58 -1.12 -8.33
CA ASN A 91 -8.50 0.27 -8.78
C ASN A 91 -8.27 0.36 -10.29
N LEU A 92 -7.38 -0.46 -10.85
CA LEU A 92 -7.14 -0.52 -12.30
C LEU A 92 -8.40 -0.93 -13.07
N LYS A 93 -9.10 -1.98 -12.62
CA LYS A 93 -10.37 -2.40 -13.23
C LYS A 93 -11.44 -1.31 -13.15
N SER A 94 -11.54 -0.61 -12.02
CA SER A 94 -12.48 0.51 -11.89
C SER A 94 -12.16 1.65 -12.85
N LEU A 95 -10.88 1.97 -13.02
CA LEU A 95 -10.43 3.00 -13.94
C LEU A 95 -10.67 2.61 -15.40
N ASP A 96 -10.38 1.37 -15.75
CA ASP A 96 -10.59 0.80 -17.09
C ASP A 96 -12.07 0.84 -17.48
N MET A 97 -12.98 0.43 -16.58
CA MET A 97 -14.43 0.55 -16.83
C MET A 97 -14.88 1.99 -17.08
N LYS A 98 -14.32 2.97 -16.35
CA LYS A 98 -14.62 4.40 -16.57
C LYS A 98 -14.09 4.89 -17.92
N PHE A 99 -12.90 4.44 -18.31
CA PHE A 99 -12.31 4.76 -19.60
C PHE A 99 -13.14 4.20 -20.75
N GLN A 100 -13.47 2.91 -20.70
CA GLN A 100 -14.28 2.25 -21.73
C GLN A 100 -15.64 2.93 -21.89
N LYS A 101 -16.33 3.23 -20.78
CA LYS A 101 -17.59 3.97 -20.80
C LYS A 101 -17.46 5.33 -21.51
N THR A 102 -16.40 6.07 -21.21
CA THR A 102 -16.16 7.38 -21.83
C THR A 102 -15.92 7.25 -23.34
N ALA A 103 -15.18 6.22 -23.77
CA ALA A 103 -14.94 5.95 -25.18
C ALA A 103 -16.23 5.55 -25.91
N ASP A 104 -17.06 4.70 -25.30
CA ASP A 104 -18.35 4.27 -25.85
C ASP A 104 -19.33 5.45 -25.98
N ASP A 105 -19.43 6.30 -24.94
CA ASP A 105 -20.25 7.50 -24.93
C ASP A 105 -19.82 8.48 -26.06
N ALA A 106 -18.50 8.69 -26.23
CA ALA A 106 -17.97 9.54 -27.30
C ALA A 106 -18.23 8.96 -28.70
N ASN A 107 -18.09 7.65 -28.88
CA ASN A 107 -18.37 6.98 -30.15
C ASN A 107 -19.87 7.08 -30.52
N ALA A 108 -20.77 6.97 -29.54
CA ALA A 108 -22.20 7.16 -29.74
C ALA A 108 -22.54 8.60 -30.17
N GLU A 109 -21.88 9.59 -29.57
CA GLU A 109 -22.05 11.00 -29.96
C GLU A 109 -21.55 11.26 -31.39
N ILE A 110 -20.39 10.72 -31.76
CA ILE A 110 -19.85 10.80 -33.13
C ILE A 110 -20.84 10.22 -34.13
N ALA A 111 -21.39 9.03 -33.87
CA ALA A 111 -22.38 8.40 -34.74
C ALA A 111 -23.63 9.28 -34.92
N SER A 112 -24.15 9.84 -33.81
CA SER A 112 -25.31 10.75 -33.87
C SER A 112 -25.02 12.03 -34.67
N LEU A 113 -23.82 12.60 -34.52
CA LEU A 113 -23.42 13.79 -35.27
C LEU A 113 -23.22 13.49 -36.77
N GLN A 114 -22.67 12.33 -37.11
CA GLN A 114 -22.54 11.87 -38.50
C GLN A 114 -23.91 11.68 -39.17
N GLU A 115 -24.87 11.08 -38.47
CA GLU A 115 -26.24 10.92 -38.96
C GLU A 115 -26.90 12.29 -39.22
N LYS A 116 -26.79 13.23 -38.27
CA LYS A 116 -27.29 14.60 -38.44
C LYS A 116 -26.65 15.34 -39.61
N LEU A 117 -25.35 15.15 -39.84
CA LEU A 117 -24.65 15.71 -40.99
C LEU A 117 -25.21 15.13 -42.29
N GLN A 118 -25.30 13.79 -42.41
CA GLN A 118 -25.85 13.13 -43.59
C GLN A 118 -27.28 13.57 -43.90
N GLY A 119 -28.16 13.66 -42.90
CA GLY A 119 -29.54 14.15 -43.09
C GLY A 119 -29.61 15.60 -43.62
N LYS A 120 -28.69 16.47 -43.18
CA LYS A 120 -28.57 17.84 -43.69
C LYS A 120 -28.04 17.92 -45.13
N PHE A 121 -27.11 17.03 -45.52
CA PHE A 121 -26.60 16.95 -46.90
C PHE A 121 -27.68 16.46 -47.89
N VAL A 122 -28.49 15.47 -47.49
CA VAL A 122 -29.61 14.97 -48.32
C VAL A 122 -30.70 16.05 -48.50
N SER A 123 -31.03 16.78 -47.43
CA SER A 123 -32.05 17.85 -47.49
C SER A 123 -31.63 19.05 -48.34
N LYS A 124 -30.32 19.37 -48.41
CA LYS A 124 -29.80 20.45 -49.25
C LYS A 124 -29.82 20.10 -50.75
N ASN A 125 -29.49 18.86 -51.11
CA ASN A 125 -29.53 18.40 -52.50
C ASN A 125 -30.96 18.24 -53.05
N ALA A 126 -31.94 17.94 -52.18
CA ALA A 126 -33.35 17.91 -52.58
C ALA A 126 -33.88 19.32 -52.92
N HIS A 127 -33.38 20.37 -52.24
CA HIS A 127 -33.79 21.74 -52.51
C HIS A 127 -33.15 22.36 -53.75
N SER A 128 -31.91 21.97 -54.11
CA SER A 128 -31.24 22.45 -55.33
C SER A 128 -31.67 21.72 -56.61
N GLY A 129 -32.36 20.58 -56.51
CA GLY A 129 -32.88 19.83 -57.66
C GLY A 129 -34.21 20.35 -58.23
N LEU A 130 -34.89 21.27 -57.53
CA LEU A 130 -36.19 21.83 -57.93
C LEU A 130 -36.10 23.18 -58.66
N GLU A 131 -34.92 23.79 -58.77
CA GLU A 131 -34.75 25.11 -59.40
C GLU A 131 -34.36 25.05 -60.90
N HIS A 132 -34.27 23.86 -61.52
CA HIS A 132 -33.84 23.70 -62.93
C HIS A 132 -34.89 23.12 -63.90
N THR A 133 -36.16 23.03 -63.50
CA THR A 133 -37.27 22.73 -64.42
C THR A 133 -38.19 23.95 -64.58
N CYS A 134 -37.75 24.90 -65.41
CA CYS A 134 -38.58 25.73 -66.27
C CYS A 134 -37.71 26.32 -67.39
#